data_AF-A0A3B1A1K9-F1
#
_entry.id   AF-A0A3B1A1K9-F1
#
_cell.length_a   1.000
_cell.length_b   1.000
_cell.length_c   1.000
_cell.angle_alpha   90.00
_cell.angle_beta   90.00
_cell.angle_gamma   90.00
#
_symmetry.space_group_name_H-M   'P 1'
#
loop_
_entity.id
_entity.type
_entity.pdbx_description
1 polymer ?
#
loop_
_entity_poly.entity_id
_entity_poly.type
_entity_poly.pdbx_seq_one_letter_code
_entity_poly.pdbx_strand_id
1 'polypeptide(L)' 'MRNIEEIEKDIEKLTKTELKAFRRWFVDFDAQIWDKQIQEDADKGKLDDLANEAIKEFRTGKAKEI' A
#
# COMPACT_ATOMS: atom_id res chain seq x y z
N MET A 1 -5.42 12.39 22.33
CA MET A 1 -4.71 11.57 21.33
C MET A 1 -4.06 10.44 22.10
N ARG A 2 -4.34 9.18 21.77
CA ARG A 2 -3.57 8.06 22.36
C ARG A 2 -2.22 7.97 21.68
N ASN A 3 -1.18 7.60 22.43
CA ASN A 3 0.14 7.34 21.84
C ASN A 3 0.17 5.94 21.20
N ILE A 4 1.23 5.63 20.46
CA ILE A 4 1.33 4.36 19.74
C ILE A 4 1.42 3.18 20.72
N GLU A 5 2.11 3.39 21.85
CA GLU A 5 2.32 2.39 22.88
C GLU A 5 1.01 1.97 23.57
N GLU A 6 0.05 2.88 23.71
CA GLU A 6 -1.29 2.58 24.22
C GLU A 6 -2.12 1.76 23.21
N ILE A 7 -1.96 2.03 21.92
CA ILE A 7 -2.64 1.26 20.85
C ILE A 7 -2.06 -0.16 20.81
N GLU A 8 -0.75 -0.31 20.88
CA GLU A 8 -0.07 -1.61 20.94
C GLU A 8 -0.58 -2.46 22.11
N LYS A 9 -0.63 -1.87 23.31
CA LYS A 9 -1.17 -2.56 24.50
C LYS A 9 -2.62 -2.98 24.35
N ASP A 10 -3.43 -2.22 23.61
CA ASP A 10 -4.82 -2.60 23.36
C ASP A 10 -4.93 -3.71 22.30
N ILE A 11 -4.04 -3.72 21.31
CA ILE A 11 -3.93 -4.82 20.34
C ILE A 11 -3.46 -6.12 21.03
N GLU A 12 -2.51 -6.03 21.97
CA GLU A 12 -2.03 -7.20 22.74
C GLU A 12 -3.11 -7.88 23.59
N LYS A 13 -4.12 -7.12 24.03
CA LYS A 13 -5.25 -7.64 24.82
C LYS A 13 -6.31 -8.34 23.97
N LEU A 14 -6.24 -8.24 22.64
CA LEU A 14 -7.22 -8.85 21.76
C LEU A 14 -7.18 -10.38 21.89
N THR A 15 -8.36 -11.00 21.89
CA THR A 15 -8.45 -12.44 21.75
C THR A 15 -7.94 -12.88 20.37
N LYS A 16 -7.63 -14.17 20.20
CA LYS A 16 -7.17 -14.71 18.92
C LYS A 16 -8.13 -14.39 17.75
N THR A 17 -9.43 -14.40 18.01
CA THR A 17 -10.46 -14.11 16.99
C THR A 17 -10.47 -12.63 16.63
N GLU A 18 -10.42 -11.75 17.62
CA GLU A 18 -10.38 -10.30 17.39
C GLU A 18 -9.09 -9.88 16.69
N LEU A 19 -7.94 -10.45 17.10
CA LEU A 19 -6.67 -10.21 16.44
C LEU A 19 -6.67 -10.67 14.98
N LYS A 20 -7.34 -11.77 14.66
CA LYS A 20 -7.52 -12.24 13.28
C LYS A 20 -8.39 -11.27 12.47
N ALA A 21 -9.48 -10.77 13.05
CA ALA A 21 -10.33 -9.78 12.40
C ALA A 21 -9.59 -8.45 12.19
N PHE A 22 -8.84 -7.99 13.20
CA PHE A 22 -8.00 -6.81 13.13
C PHE A 22 -6.98 -6.91 12.00
N ARG A 23 -6.23 -8.01 11.91
CA ARG A 23 -5.25 -8.22 10.84
C ARG A 23 -5.87 -8.17 9.45
N ARG A 24 -7.05 -8.78 9.28
CA ARG A 24 -7.76 -8.74 8.00
C ARG A 24 -8.13 -7.31 7.61
N TRP A 25 -8.73 -6.57 8.53
CA TRP A 25 -9.10 -5.17 8.31
C TRP A 25 -7.87 -4.28 8.07
N PHE A 26 -6.79 -4.49 8.83
CA PHE A 26 -5.59 -3.66 8.77
C PHE A 26 -4.90 -3.76 7.40
N VAL A 27 -4.90 -4.93 6.77
CA VAL A 27 -4.38 -5.09 5.41
C VAL A 27 -5.15 -4.23 4.41
N ASP A 28 -6.48 -4.23 4.48
CA ASP A 28 -7.32 -3.42 3.58
C ASP A 28 -7.13 -1.91 3.86
N PHE A 29 -6.95 -1.54 5.12
CA PHE A 29 -6.68 -0.16 5.53
C PHE A 29 -5.32 0.34 5.04
N ASP A 30 -4.26 -0.45 5.23
CA ASP A 30 -2.91 -0.12 4.80
C ASP A 30 -2.81 -0.06 3.27
N ALA A 31 -3.50 -0.97 2.57
CA ALA A 31 -3.63 -0.95 1.12
C ALA A 31 -4.27 0.37 0.62
N GLN A 32 -5.33 0.86 1.27
CA GLN A 32 -5.95 2.14 0.90
C GLN A 32 -5.04 3.34 1.11
N ILE A 33 -4.22 3.33 2.18
CA ILE A 33 -3.22 4.37 2.41
C ILE A 33 -2.16 4.31 1.31
N TRP A 34 -1.70 3.11 0.96
CA TRP A 34 -0.73 2.90 -0.10
C TRP A 34 -1.26 3.37 -1.46
N ASP A 35 -2.49 3.01 -1.82
CA ASP A 35 -3.15 3.46 -3.06
C ASP A 35 -3.21 4.98 -3.14
N LYS A 36 -3.55 5.64 -2.02
CA LYS A 36 -3.56 7.10 -1.95
C LYS A 36 -2.17 7.69 -2.15
N GLN A 37 -1.15 7.11 -1.53
CA GLN A 37 0.23 7.57 -1.70
C GLN A 37 0.70 7.41 -3.14
N ILE A 38 0.42 6.27 -3.78
CA ILE A 38 0.74 6.03 -5.18
C ILE A 38 0.06 7.06 -6.08
N GLN A 39 -1.22 7.35 -5.86
CA GLN A 39 -1.93 8.38 -6.62
C GLN A 39 -1.27 9.75 -6.45
N GLU A 40 -0.97 10.16 -5.22
CA GLU A 40 -0.31 11.44 -4.97
C GLU A 40 1.09 11.52 -5.59
N ASP A 41 1.84 10.42 -5.57
CA ASP A 41 3.18 10.36 -6.17
C ASP A 41 3.12 10.37 -7.70
N ALA A 42 2.10 9.74 -8.29
CA ALA A 42 1.79 9.84 -9.72
C ALA A 42 1.43 11.28 -10.11
N ASP A 43 0.55 11.95 -9.36
CA ASP A 43 0.15 13.34 -9.62
C ASP A 43 1.33 14.32 -9.49
N LYS A 44 2.31 13.99 -8.64
CA LYS A 44 3.56 14.75 -8.48
C LYS A 44 4.62 14.40 -9.54
N GLY A 45 4.33 13.50 -10.47
CA GLY A 45 5.25 13.07 -11.53
C GLY A 45 6.41 12.19 -11.06
N LYS A 46 6.38 11.67 -9.82
CA LYS A 46 7.49 10.86 -9.29
C LYS A 46 7.63 9.51 -9.98
N LEU A 47 6.55 9.03 -10.60
CA LEU A 47 6.51 7.73 -11.28
C LEU A 47 6.72 7.86 -12.80
N ASP A 48 6.93 9.08 -13.31
CA ASP A 48 7.02 9.36 -14.75
C ASP A 48 8.19 8.63 -15.42
N ASP A 49 9.35 8.59 -14.76
CA ASP A 49 10.54 7.90 -15.29
C ASP A 49 10.28 6.40 -15.47
N LEU A 50 9.63 5.77 -14.48
CA LEU A 50 9.26 4.37 -14.52
C LEU A 50 8.22 4.11 -15.63
N ALA A 51 7.24 5.00 -15.78
CA ALA A 51 6.24 4.90 -16.83
C ALA A 51 6.88 5.03 -18.23
N ASN A 52 7.79 5.98 -18.40
CA ASN A 52 8.52 6.20 -19.66
C ASN A 52 9.40 5.00 -20.03
N GLU A 53 10.07 4.41 -19.05
CA GLU A 53 10.84 3.19 -19.23
C GLU A 53 9.95 2.02 -19.68
N ALA A 54 8.85 1.75 -18.96
CA ALA A 54 7.92 0.69 -19.31
C ALA A 54 7.34 0.86 -20.73
N ILE A 55 6.98 2.08 -21.12
CA ILE A 55 6.51 2.39 -22.48
C ILE A 55 7.59 2.11 -23.53
N LYS A 56 8.85 2.46 -23.25
CA LYS A 56 9.98 2.20 -24.14
C LYS A 56 10.24 0.70 -24.30
N GLU A 57 10.17 -0.07 -23.22
CA GLU A 57 10.34 -1.52 -23.25
C GLU A 57 9.24 -2.21 -24.05
N PHE A 58 7.99 -1.79 -23.86
CA PHE A 58 6.86 -2.29 -24.65
C PHE A 58 7.04 -2.00 -26.14
N ARG A 59 7.40 -0.76 -26.50
CA ARG A 59 7.65 -0.35 -27.89
C ARG A 59 8.82 -1.09 -28.54
N THR A 60 9.80 -1.51 -27.75
CA THR A 60 10.97 -2.27 -28.25
C THR A 60 10.76 -3.79 -28.21
N GLY A 61 9.53 -4.25 -27.90
CA GLY A 61 9.17 -5.67 -27.88
C GLY A 61 9.78 -6.45 -26.72
N LYS A 62 10.33 -5.76 -25.71
CA LYS A 62 10.87 -6.37 -24.49
C LYS A 62 9.80 -6.68 -23.46
N ALA A 63 8.67 -5.98 -23.51
CA ALA A 63 7.48 -6.24 -22.72
C ALA A 63 6.28 -6.54 -23.65
N LYS A 64 5.32 -7.31 -23.15
CA LYS A 64 4.09 -7.69 -23.86
C LYS A 64 2.90 -7.68 -22.90
N GLU A 65 1.70 -7.61 -23.47
CA GLU A 65 0.46 -7.82 -22.73
C GLU A 65 0.45 -9.21 -22.08
N ILE A 66 -0.22 -9.31 -20.93
CA ILE A 66 -0.26 -10.50 -20.08
C ILE A 66 -1.18 -11.55 -20.69
#